data_AF-A0A2D9LFL0-F1
#
_entry.id   AF-A0A2D9LFL0-F1
#
_cell.length_a   1.000
_cell.length_b   1.000
_cell.length_c   1.000
_cell.angle_alpha   90.00
_cell.angle_beta   90.00
_cell.angle_gamma   90.00
#
_symmetry.space_group_name_H-M   'P 1'
#
loop_
_entity.id
_entity.type
_entity.pdbx_description
1 polymer ?
#
loop_
_entity_poly.entity_id
_entity_poly.type
_entity_poly.pdbx_seq_one_letter_code
_entity_poly.pdbx_strand_id
1 'polypeptide(L)'
;MPEENTFLLSLKVTLHCLIGCSIGELAGLMIGVQLHLSITFTILIAVILAYLVGFSFAAYALKNKGSINLVQSFKIIWFGEFVSISIMEVVMNLVDYHMGGMNVASIFASTFWIAFIYAFVAGYFATLPINYIMIRLNKKACH
;
A
#
# COMPACT_ATOMS: atom_id res chain seq x y z
N MET A 1 11.96 26.24 -2.61
CA MET A 1 11.40 25.11 -1.81
C MET A 1 12.56 24.58 -0.99
N PRO A 2 12.44 24.43 0.35
CA PRO A 2 13.56 23.94 1.15
C PRO A 2 13.99 22.58 0.60
N GLU A 3 15.29 22.30 0.62
CA GLU A 3 15.86 21.00 0.23
C GLU A 3 15.33 19.90 1.15
N GLU A 4 14.09 19.45 0.93
CA GLU A 4 13.57 18.28 1.61
C GLU A 4 14.37 17.09 1.08
N ASN A 5 15.15 16.50 1.98
CA ASN A 5 15.96 15.32 1.72
C ASN A 5 15.05 14.28 1.03
N THR A 6 15.40 13.86 -0.19
CA THR A 6 14.59 12.96 -1.02
C THR A 6 14.11 11.73 -0.25
N PHE A 7 14.93 11.29 0.71
CA PHE A 7 14.64 10.21 1.64
C PHE A 7 13.47 10.51 2.60
N LEU A 8 13.43 11.71 3.21
CA LEU A 8 12.32 12.12 4.09
C LEU A 8 11.00 12.22 3.33
N LEU A 9 11.05 12.69 2.09
CA LEU A 9 9.87 12.74 1.23
C LEU A 9 9.38 11.32 0.89
N SER A 10 10.28 10.40 0.52
CA SER A 10 9.91 9.00 0.26
C SER A 10 9.32 8.32 1.48
N LEU A 11 9.83 8.59 2.68
CA LEU A 11 9.29 8.02 3.92
C LEU A 11 7.84 8.45 4.16
N LYS A 12 7.55 9.76 4.04
CA LYS A 12 6.20 10.29 4.24
C LYS A 12 5.21 9.75 3.21
N VAL A 13 5.60 9.72 1.94
CA VAL A 13 4.75 9.18 0.86
C VAL A 13 4.48 7.69 1.08
N THR A 14 5.51 6.92 1.42
CA THR A 14 5.37 5.48 1.71
C THR A 14 4.45 5.24 2.90
N LEU A 15 4.63 5.98 4.00
CA LEU A 15 3.78 5.83 5.19
C LEU A 15 2.31 6.18 4.88
N HIS A 16 2.07 7.23 4.10
CA HIS A 16 0.70 7.63 3.75
C HIS A 16 0.01 6.59 2.87
N CYS A 17 0.71 6.06 1.88
CA CYS A 17 0.23 4.99 1.00
C CYS A 17 -0.02 3.69 1.80
N LEU A 18 0.94 3.31 2.65
CA LEU A 18 0.87 2.14 3.54
C LEU A 18 -0.37 2.18 4.42
N ILE A 19 -0.64 3.31 5.09
CA ILE A 19 -1.82 3.43 5.96
C ILE A 19 -3.11 3.16 5.17
N GLY A 20 -3.25 3.74 3.97
CA GLY A 20 -4.42 3.53 3.13
C GLY A 20 -4.56 2.08 2.67
N CYS A 21 -3.49 1.50 2.14
CA CYS A 21 -3.47 0.11 1.66
C CYS A 21 -3.75 -0.88 2.78
N SER A 22 -3.08 -0.74 3.94
CA SER A 22 -3.26 -1.64 5.07
C SER A 22 -4.66 -1.60 5.67
N ILE A 23 -5.37 -0.46 5.61
CA ILE A 23 -6.78 -0.39 6.02
C ILE A 23 -7.66 -1.20 5.06
N GLY A 24 -7.46 -1.06 3.76
CA GLY A 24 -8.24 -1.80 2.76
C GLY A 24 -7.93 -3.31 2.79
N GLU A 25 -6.65 -3.67 2.93
CA GLU A 25 -6.18 -5.05 3.08
C GLU A 25 -6.81 -5.69 4.34
N LEU A 26 -6.70 -5.03 5.50
CA LEU A 26 -7.28 -5.53 6.74
C LEU A 26 -8.80 -5.71 6.62
N ALA A 27 -9.50 -4.75 6.00
CA ALA A 27 -10.94 -4.86 5.77
C ALA A 27 -11.29 -6.07 4.88
N GLY A 28 -10.56 -6.29 3.79
CA GLY A 28 -10.81 -7.42 2.91
C GLY A 28 -10.44 -8.77 3.55
N LEU A 29 -9.35 -8.84 4.30
CA LEU A 29 -8.98 -10.01 5.08
C LEU A 29 -10.05 -10.35 6.12
N MET A 30 -10.54 -9.36 6.87
CA MET A 30 -11.63 -9.56 7.84
C MET A 30 -12.90 -10.09 7.14
N ILE A 31 -13.28 -9.54 5.99
CA ILE A 31 -14.44 -10.00 5.22
C ILE A 31 -14.23 -11.44 4.73
N GLY A 32 -13.07 -11.74 4.15
CA GLY A 32 -12.76 -13.06 3.60
C GLY A 32 -12.71 -14.15 4.67
N VAL A 33 -12.05 -13.88 5.80
CA VAL A 33 -11.95 -14.80 6.94
C VAL A 33 -13.32 -15.01 7.61
N GLN A 34 -14.08 -13.94 7.84
CA GLN A 34 -15.38 -14.04 8.54
C GLN A 34 -16.44 -14.78 7.73
N LEU A 35 -16.39 -14.65 6.41
CA LEU A 35 -17.30 -15.36 5.49
C LEU A 35 -16.75 -16.74 5.07
N HIS A 36 -15.60 -17.16 5.61
CA HIS A 36 -14.93 -18.41 5.27
C HIS A 36 -14.71 -18.61 3.75
N LEU A 37 -14.32 -17.55 3.04
CA LEU A 37 -14.00 -17.64 1.63
C LEU A 37 -12.72 -18.44 1.42
N SER A 38 -12.58 -19.03 0.22
CA SER A 38 -11.29 -19.59 -0.19
C SER A 38 -10.21 -18.49 -0.21
N ILE A 39 -8.98 -18.87 0.11
CA ILE A 39 -7.81 -17.99 0.15
C ILE A 39 -7.72 -17.08 -1.10
N THR A 40 -7.95 -17.63 -2.30
CA THR A 40 -7.89 -16.86 -3.55
C THR A 40 -8.89 -15.71 -3.58
N PHE A 41 -10.13 -15.93 -3.12
CA PHE A 41 -11.15 -14.88 -3.07
C PHE A 41 -10.87 -13.87 -1.95
N THR A 42 -10.35 -14.33 -0.81
CA THR A 42 -9.92 -13.44 0.29
C THR A 42 -8.85 -12.46 -0.20
N ILE A 43 -7.80 -12.97 -0.85
CA ILE A 43 -6.75 -12.14 -1.47
C ILE A 43 -7.36 -11.17 -2.49
N LEU A 44 -8.25 -11.65 -3.37
CA LEU A 44 -8.87 -10.82 -4.40
C LEU A 44 -9.62 -9.63 -3.79
N ILE A 45 -10.44 -9.87 -2.76
CA ILE A 45 -11.21 -8.82 -2.07
C ILE A 45 -10.26 -7.86 -1.35
N ALA A 46 -9.26 -8.40 -0.64
CA ALA A 46 -8.27 -7.62 0.10
C ALA A 46 -7.51 -6.66 -0.82
N VAL A 47 -6.97 -7.18 -1.93
CA VAL A 47 -6.31 -6.38 -2.96
C VAL A 47 -7.25 -5.30 -3.54
N ILE A 48 -8.48 -5.66 -3.92
CA ILE A 48 -9.43 -4.68 -4.49
C ILE A 48 -9.70 -3.54 -3.49
N LEU A 49 -9.97 -3.88 -2.22
CA LEU A 49 -10.25 -2.88 -1.19
C LEU A 49 -8.99 -2.04 -0.87
N ALA A 50 -7.82 -2.67 -0.81
CA ALA A 50 -6.55 -1.99 -0.60
C ALA A 50 -6.27 -0.98 -1.71
N TYR A 51 -6.52 -1.34 -2.97
CA TYR A 51 -6.44 -0.42 -4.10
C TYR A 51 -7.43 0.74 -3.99
N LEU A 52 -8.70 0.45 -3.67
CA LEU A 52 -9.72 1.50 -3.56
C LEU A 52 -9.41 2.51 -2.46
N VAL A 53 -9.02 2.03 -1.27
CA VAL A 53 -8.71 2.88 -0.12
C VAL A 53 -7.37 3.58 -0.30
N GLY A 54 -6.34 2.86 -0.74
CA GLY A 54 -5.00 3.37 -1.02
C GLY A 54 -5.02 4.49 -2.07
N PHE A 55 -5.67 4.27 -3.22
CA PHE A 55 -5.82 5.31 -4.23
C PHE A 55 -6.64 6.50 -3.73
N SER A 56 -7.71 6.27 -2.97
CA SER A 56 -8.52 7.36 -2.42
C SER A 56 -7.70 8.26 -1.49
N PHE A 57 -6.87 7.66 -0.63
CA PHE A 57 -5.98 8.38 0.27
C PHE A 57 -4.86 9.12 -0.47
N ALA A 58 -4.27 8.51 -1.50
CA ALA A 58 -3.27 9.14 -2.35
C ALA A 58 -3.86 10.34 -3.11
N ALA A 59 -5.03 10.17 -3.73
CA ALA A 59 -5.74 11.23 -4.45
C ALA A 59 -6.15 12.38 -3.52
N TYR A 60 -6.61 12.07 -2.30
CA TYR A 60 -6.93 13.07 -1.29
C TYR A 60 -5.70 13.89 -0.88
N ALA A 61 -4.56 13.25 -0.64
CA ALA A 61 -3.31 13.93 -0.31
C ALA A 61 -2.83 14.87 -1.43
N LEU A 62 -2.97 14.45 -2.69
CA LEU A 62 -2.67 15.28 -3.87
C LEU A 62 -3.59 16.50 -3.96
N LYS A 63 -4.90 16.31 -3.77
CA LYS A 63 -5.88 17.41 -3.78
C LYS A 63 -5.59 18.44 -2.69
N ASN A 64 -5.24 17.99 -1.48
CA ASN A 64 -4.99 18.88 -0.35
C ASN A 64 -3.70 19.69 -0.49
N LYS A 65 -2.76 19.25 -1.33
CA LYS A 65 -1.50 19.95 -1.64
C LYS A 65 -1.62 20.98 -2.77
N GLY A 66 -2.83 21.26 -3.29
CA GLY A 66 -3.09 22.35 -4.25
C GLY A 66 -2.41 22.21 -5.62
N SER A 67 -1.87 21.02 -5.95
CA SER A 67 -1.04 20.80 -7.15
C SER A 67 -1.91 20.38 -8.34
N ILE A 68 -2.65 21.34 -8.92
CA ILE A 68 -3.59 21.09 -10.03
C ILE A 68 -3.00 21.41 -11.42
N ASN A 69 -1.70 21.74 -11.52
CA ASN A 69 -1.12 22.33 -12.73
C ASN A 69 -0.14 21.46 -13.56
N LEU A 70 -0.17 20.12 -13.45
CA LEU A 70 0.73 19.26 -14.26
C LEU A 70 0.07 17.92 -14.64
N VAL A 71 -0.71 17.91 -15.73
CA VAL A 71 -1.34 16.69 -16.28
C VAL A 71 -0.31 15.59 -16.63
N GLN A 72 0.91 15.97 -17.04
CA GLN A 72 2.00 15.03 -17.31
C GLN A 72 2.64 14.46 -16.05
N SER A 73 2.91 15.30 -15.04
CA SER A 73 3.42 14.81 -13.74
C SER A 73 2.38 13.95 -13.03
N PHE A 74 1.09 14.21 -13.23
CA PHE A 74 0.01 13.40 -12.67
C PHE A 74 0.11 11.93 -13.15
N LYS A 75 0.29 11.68 -14.46
CA LYS A 75 0.42 10.31 -14.98
C LYS A 75 1.62 9.56 -14.40
N ILE A 76 2.76 10.23 -14.25
CA ILE A 76 3.98 9.59 -13.72
C ILE A 76 3.82 9.29 -12.22
N ILE A 77 3.25 10.22 -11.46
CA ILE A 77 2.95 10.02 -10.03
C ILE A 77 1.95 8.87 -9.86
N TRP A 78 0.89 8.85 -10.68
CA TRP A 78 -0.16 7.84 -10.61
C TRP A 78 0.36 6.43 -10.97
N PHE A 79 1.23 6.33 -11.98
CA PHE A 79 1.91 5.09 -12.31
C PHE A 79 2.83 4.64 -11.19
N GLY A 80 3.52 5.58 -10.55
CA GLY A 80 4.34 5.29 -9.39
C GLY A 80 3.54 4.73 -8.22
N GLU A 81 2.44 5.38 -7.84
CA GLU A 81 1.53 4.89 -6.80
C GLU A 81 1.00 3.48 -7.14
N PHE A 82 0.59 3.24 -8.40
CA PHE A 82 0.12 1.91 -8.82
C PHE A 82 1.18 0.82 -8.64
N VAL A 83 2.42 1.08 -9.04
CA VAL A 83 3.53 0.13 -8.90
C VAL A 83 3.85 -0.11 -7.43
N SER A 84 3.86 0.95 -6.62
CA SER A 84 4.14 0.85 -5.18
C SER A 84 3.06 0.08 -4.42
N ILE A 85 1.78 0.31 -4.72
CA ILE A 85 0.66 -0.45 -4.16
C ILE A 85 0.78 -1.91 -4.61
N SER A 86 0.98 -2.18 -5.91
CA SER A 86 1.14 -3.55 -6.43
C SER A 86 2.16 -4.38 -5.65
N ILE A 87 3.36 -3.81 -5.44
CA ILE A 87 4.45 -4.51 -4.75
C ILE A 87 4.10 -4.73 -3.27
N MET A 88 3.47 -3.73 -2.64
CA MET A 88 3.05 -3.82 -1.24
C MET A 88 2.05 -4.96 -1.05
N GLU A 89 0.99 -4.98 -1.85
CA GLU A 89 -0.08 -5.98 -1.78
C GLU A 89 0.44 -7.39 -2.00
N VAL A 90 1.33 -7.58 -2.99
CA VAL A 90 1.95 -8.88 -3.26
C VAL A 90 2.74 -9.36 -2.04
N VAL A 91 3.55 -8.48 -1.43
CA VAL A 91 4.37 -8.86 -0.28
C VAL A 91 3.52 -9.10 0.96
N MET A 92 2.52 -8.26 1.22
CA MET A 92 1.61 -8.42 2.37
C MET A 92 0.84 -9.74 2.29
N ASN A 93 0.19 -10.02 1.15
CA ASN A 93 -0.56 -11.26 0.96
C ASN A 93 0.36 -12.49 1.00
N LEU A 94 1.58 -12.40 0.47
CA LEU A 94 2.54 -13.52 0.51
C LEU A 94 2.97 -13.81 1.94
N VAL A 95 3.29 -12.79 2.73
CA VAL A 95 3.67 -12.95 4.14
C VAL A 95 2.50 -13.46 4.97
N ASP A 96 1.30 -12.89 4.78
CA ASP A 96 0.10 -13.32 5.50
C ASP A 96 -0.27 -14.78 5.18
N TYR A 97 -0.13 -15.19 3.91
CA TYR A 97 -0.32 -16.57 3.48
C TYR A 97 0.65 -17.53 4.18
N HIS A 98 1.94 -17.20 4.20
CA HIS A 98 2.98 -18.04 4.80
C HIS A 98 2.89 -18.07 6.33
N MET A 99 2.49 -16.98 6.96
CA MET A 99 2.25 -16.91 8.41
C MET A 99 0.94 -17.60 8.82
N GLY A 100 0.07 -17.92 7.86
CA GLY A 100 -1.19 -18.62 8.08
C GLY A 100 -2.34 -17.73 8.55
N GLY A 101 -2.23 -16.40 8.43
CA GLY A 101 -3.30 -15.48 8.86
C GLY A 101 -4.60 -15.67 8.07
N MET A 102 -4.50 -16.01 6.78
CA MET A 102 -5.66 -16.35 5.94
C MET A 102 -6.28 -17.73 6.22
N ASN A 103 -5.60 -18.59 6.98
CA ASN A 103 -6.04 -19.97 7.26
C ASN A 103 -6.75 -20.11 8.62
N VAL A 104 -6.92 -19.01 9.35
CA VAL A 104 -7.58 -18.99 10.65
C VAL A 104 -9.09 -19.11 10.51
N ALA A 105 -9.74 -19.76 11.48
CA ALA A 105 -11.19 -19.88 11.51
C ALA A 105 -11.91 -18.59 11.97
N SER A 106 -11.19 -17.62 12.53
CA SER A 106 -11.78 -16.38 13.02
C SER A 106 -10.75 -15.26 13.16
N ILE A 107 -11.18 -14.02 12.96
CA ILE A 107 -10.41 -12.79 13.19
C ILE A 107 -9.97 -12.61 14.65
N PHE A 108 -10.57 -13.35 15.60
CA PHE A 108 -10.17 -13.33 17.01
C PHE A 108 -8.93 -14.18 17.30
N ALA A 109 -8.46 -14.97 16.32
CA ALA A 109 -7.23 -15.74 16.46
C ALA A 109 -6.01 -14.79 16.53
N SER A 110 -5.13 -14.99 17.51
CA SER A 110 -3.89 -14.20 17.61
C SER A 110 -3.00 -14.34 16.37
N THR A 111 -3.04 -15.50 15.70
CA THR A 111 -2.34 -15.76 14.44
C THR A 111 -2.74 -14.78 13.34
N PHE A 112 -4.00 -14.37 13.25
CA PHE A 112 -4.47 -13.38 12.27
C PHE A 112 -3.72 -12.05 12.44
N TRP A 113 -3.73 -11.52 13.66
CA TRP A 113 -3.13 -10.22 13.97
C TRP A 113 -1.61 -10.26 13.87
N ILE A 114 -0.99 -11.34 14.31
CA ILE A 114 0.46 -11.52 14.20
C ILE A 114 0.86 -11.54 12.73
N ALA A 115 0.20 -12.37 11.91
CA ALA A 115 0.47 -12.46 10.48
C ALA A 115 0.29 -11.10 9.78
N PHE A 116 -0.79 -10.38 10.10
CA PHE A 116 -1.03 -9.03 9.58
C PHE A 116 0.06 -8.02 9.96
N ILE A 117 0.54 -8.03 11.21
CA ILE A 117 1.64 -7.15 11.63
C ILE A 117 2.93 -7.45 10.86
N TYR A 118 3.27 -8.73 10.67
CA TYR A 118 4.42 -9.11 9.87
C TYR A 118 4.25 -8.72 8.40
N ALA A 119 3.06 -8.91 7.84
CA ALA A 119 2.72 -8.48 6.48
C ALA A 119 2.87 -6.97 6.32
N PHE A 120 2.33 -6.18 7.26
CA PHE A 120 2.44 -4.72 7.29
C PHE A 120 3.90 -4.24 7.26
N VAL A 121 4.73 -4.80 8.14
CA VAL A 121 6.15 -4.45 8.22
C VAL A 121 6.89 -4.84 6.94
N ALA A 122 6.64 -6.05 6.42
CA ALA A 122 7.26 -6.53 5.19
C ALA A 122 6.86 -5.68 3.98
N GLY A 123 5.58 -5.31 3.86
CA GLY A 123 5.07 -4.42 2.82
C GLY A 123 5.75 -3.05 2.86
N TYR A 124 5.90 -2.45 4.04
CA TYR A 124 6.62 -1.19 4.19
C TYR A 124 8.06 -1.26 3.69
N PHE A 125 8.82 -2.27 4.13
CA PHE A 125 10.22 -2.44 3.71
C PHE A 125 10.36 -2.77 2.22
N ALA A 126 9.40 -3.48 1.63
CA ALA A 126 9.39 -3.78 0.21
C ALA A 126 9.12 -2.52 -0.65
N THR A 127 8.20 -1.65 -0.21
CA THR A 127 7.76 -0.49 -1.01
C THR A 127 8.64 0.75 -0.79
N LEU A 128 9.31 0.87 0.35
CA LEU A 128 10.24 1.99 0.63
C LEU A 128 11.30 2.22 -0.47
N PRO A 129 12.08 1.22 -0.93
CA PRO A 129 13.09 1.42 -1.98
C PRO A 129 12.46 1.83 -3.32
N ILE A 130 11.27 1.31 -3.63
CA ILE A 130 10.54 1.63 -4.86
C ILE A 130 10.15 3.11 -4.86
N ASN A 131 9.53 3.58 -3.77
CA ASN A 131 9.16 4.98 -3.62
C ASN A 131 10.37 5.92 -3.67
N TYR A 132 11.48 5.52 -3.06
CA TYR A 132 12.73 6.28 -3.14
C TYR A 132 13.24 6.42 -4.59
N ILE A 133 13.28 5.31 -5.34
CA ILE A 133 13.73 5.30 -6.74
C ILE A 133 12.83 6.18 -7.60
N MET A 134 11.50 6.06 -7.47
CA MET A 134 10.54 6.83 -8.27
C MET A 134 10.65 8.34 -8.03
N ILE A 135 10.79 8.78 -6.77
CA ILE A 135 10.98 10.20 -6.47
C ILE A 135 12.30 10.71 -7.06
N ARG A 136 13.37 9.89 -7.02
CA ARG A 136 14.66 10.25 -7.60
C ARG A 136 14.59 10.35 -9.13
N LEU A 137 13.84 9.47 -9.80
CA LEU A 137 13.59 9.53 -11.24
C LEU A 137 12.79 10.78 -11.61
N ASN A 138 11.75 11.12 -10.84
CA ASN A 138 10.94 12.31 -11.10
C ASN A 138 11.73 13.61 -10.95
N LYS A 139 12.64 13.70 -9.97
CA LYS A 139 13.54 14.87 -9.84
C LYS A 139 14.46 15.05 -11.05
N LYS A 140 14.89 13.96 -11.70
CA LYS A 140 15.73 14.01 -12.91
C LYS A 140 14.94 14.39 -14.17
N ALA A 141 13.64 14.11 -14.22
CA ALA A 141 12.80 14.44 -15.36
C ALA A 141 12.35 15.92 -15.39
N CYS A 142 12.47 16.63 -14.27
CA CYS A 142 12.14 18.06 -14.15
C CYS A 142 13.36 19.00 -14.29
N HIS A 143 14.55 18.46 -14.60
CA HIS A 143 15.77 19.19 -14.94
C HIS A 143 16.20 18.83 -16.36
#